data_AF-A0A494ZY74-F1
#
_entry.id   AF-A0A494ZY74-F1
#
_cell.length_a   1.000
_cell.length_b   1.000
_cell.length_c   1.000
_cell.angle_alpha   90.00
_cell.angle_beta   90.00
_cell.angle_gamma   90.00
#
_symmetry.space_group_name_H-M   'P 1'
#
loop_
_entity.id
_entity.type
_entity.pdbx_description
1 polymer ?
#
loop_
_entity_poly.entity_id
_entity_poly.type
_entity_poly.pdbx_seq_one_letter_code
_entity_poly.pdbx_strand_id
1 'polypeptide(L)'
;MRKIKKLVATLLAATMVLAMGVTAFAAENDSTALAAGTYTANQNLYKDAECTNPSMGDAAVNDMWADITINANGKATLVVHTHEIKYLGLTGHLGKMEINGTAKEPVKDSSGDVVDYYFTFTDLDASMFYEGCVITGKFTTYVGIMPMSATGYLKLTGIE
;
A
#
# COMPACT_ATOMS: atom_id res chain seq x y z
N MET A 1 -18.43 -25.86 28.44
CA MET A 1 -18.17 -26.57 27.16
C MET A 1 -19.42 -26.49 26.29
N ARG A 2 -19.36 -25.80 25.15
CA ARG A 2 -20.48 -25.71 24.20
C ARG A 2 -19.96 -26.10 22.82
N LYS A 3 -20.41 -27.26 22.35
CA LYS A 3 -20.05 -27.86 21.06
C LYS A 3 -20.94 -27.30 19.96
N ILE A 4 -20.36 -26.71 18.92
CA ILE A 4 -20.95 -26.69 17.57
C ILE A 4 -19.81 -26.97 16.59
N LYS A 5 -19.83 -28.17 16.00
CA LYS A 5 -19.06 -28.55 14.81
C LYS A 5 -19.77 -27.97 13.58
N LYS A 6 -19.07 -27.16 12.80
CA LYS A 6 -19.30 -26.89 11.36
C LYS A 6 -17.90 -26.57 10.80
N LEU A 7 -17.14 -27.51 10.24
CA LEU A 7 -17.30 -28.11 8.92
C LEU A 7 -17.43 -27.03 7.84
N VAL A 8 -16.30 -26.55 7.33
CA VAL A 8 -16.03 -26.33 5.90
C VAL A 8 -14.51 -26.43 5.70
N ALA A 9 -14.07 -27.58 5.18
CA ALA A 9 -12.82 -27.65 4.47
C ALA A 9 -13.08 -27.07 3.07
N THR A 10 -12.51 -25.92 2.76
CA THR A 10 -12.47 -25.38 1.40
C THR A 10 -11.01 -25.19 1.03
N LEU A 11 -10.60 -26.06 0.12
CA LEU A 11 -9.31 -26.15 -0.55
C LEU A 11 -8.62 -24.79 -0.72
N LEU A 12 -7.40 -24.66 -0.20
CA LEU A 12 -6.37 -23.91 -0.92
C LEU A 12 -6.09 -24.69 -2.23
N ALA A 13 -6.87 -24.41 -3.26
CA ALA A 13 -6.52 -24.80 -4.61
C ALA A 13 -5.44 -23.80 -5.08
N ALA A 14 -4.19 -24.22 -4.96
CA ALA A 14 -3.09 -23.63 -5.72
C ALA A 14 -3.48 -23.63 -7.20
N THR A 15 -3.89 -22.48 -7.71
CA THR A 15 -4.13 -22.31 -9.14
C THR A 15 -2.85 -21.74 -9.71
N MET A 16 -1.87 -22.62 -9.94
CA MET A 16 -0.81 -22.35 -10.91
C MET A 16 -1.49 -22.23 -12.28
N VAL A 17 -1.86 -21.02 -12.69
CA VAL A 17 -2.26 -20.78 -14.08
C VAL A 17 -0.99 -20.57 -14.88
N LEU A 18 -0.51 -21.66 -15.50
CA LEU A 18 0.32 -21.58 -16.69
C LEU A 18 -0.55 -21.02 -17.82
N ALA A 19 -0.59 -19.69 -17.98
CA ALA A 19 -1.16 -19.07 -19.18
C ALA A 19 -0.06 -18.91 -20.23
N MET A 20 0.19 -19.98 -20.99
CA MET A 20 0.86 -19.85 -22.29
C MET A 20 -0.09 -19.16 -23.27
N GLY A 21 0.34 -18.03 -23.81
CA GLY A 21 -0.10 -17.54 -25.12
C GLY A 21 -1.24 -16.52 -25.13
N VAL A 22 -0.90 -15.25 -24.87
CA VAL A 22 -1.53 -14.13 -25.60
C VAL A 22 -0.39 -13.23 -26.06
N THR A 23 -0.14 -13.20 -27.37
CA THR A 23 0.66 -12.16 -28.00
C THR A 23 -0.10 -10.84 -27.89
N ALA A 24 0.11 -10.12 -26.78
CA ALA A 24 -0.25 -8.71 -26.70
C ALA A 24 0.87 -7.92 -27.38
N PHE A 25 0.50 -7.14 -28.40
CA PHE A 25 1.39 -6.21 -29.06
C PHE A 25 2.02 -5.29 -28.00
N ALA A 26 3.31 -5.48 -27.71
CA ALA A 26 4.11 -4.52 -26.98
C ALA A 26 4.24 -3.28 -27.86
N ALA A 27 3.59 -2.19 -27.46
CA ALA A 27 3.97 -0.88 -27.95
C ALA A 27 5.36 -0.58 -27.40
N GLU A 28 6.34 -0.49 -28.31
CA GLU A 28 7.73 -0.17 -28.02
C GLU A 28 7.82 1.26 -27.48
N ASN A 29 8.00 1.39 -26.16
CA ASN A 29 8.81 2.42 -25.51
C ASN A 29 9.10 1.94 -24.08
N ASP A 30 10.34 1.49 -23.86
CA ASP A 30 10.99 1.24 -22.57
C ASP A 30 10.24 0.37 -21.53
N SER A 31 10.47 -0.94 -21.58
CA SER A 31 9.86 -1.95 -20.71
C SER A 31 10.13 -1.72 -19.22
N THR A 32 9.17 -1.09 -18.52
CA THR A 32 9.14 -0.96 -17.04
C THR A 32 7.77 -1.26 -16.42
N ALA A 33 6.75 -1.59 -17.21
CA ALA A 33 5.44 -1.96 -16.69
C ALA A 33 5.51 -3.33 -15.99
N LEU A 34 5.12 -3.38 -14.72
CA LEU A 34 5.02 -4.62 -13.95
C LEU A 34 3.95 -5.53 -14.57
N ALA A 35 4.24 -6.83 -14.62
CA ALA A 35 3.31 -7.84 -15.12
C ALA A 35 2.12 -8.04 -14.16
N ALA A 36 1.09 -8.76 -14.60
CA ALA A 36 0.04 -9.18 -13.68
C ALA A 36 0.62 -10.13 -12.61
N GLY A 37 0.34 -9.85 -11.34
CA GLY A 37 0.97 -10.54 -10.22
C GLY A 37 0.75 -9.81 -8.90
N THR A 38 1.34 -10.37 -7.84
CA THR A 38 1.41 -9.75 -6.51
C THR A 38 2.87 -9.42 -6.22
N TYR A 39 3.10 -8.23 -5.69
CA TYR A 39 4.41 -7.69 -5.38
C TYR A 39 4.42 -7.10 -3.99
N THR A 40 5.59 -7.05 -3.37
CA THR A 40 5.87 -6.26 -2.17
C THR A 40 6.78 -5.10 -2.52
N ALA A 41 6.67 -3.99 -1.79
CA ALA A 41 7.54 -2.84 -1.97
C ALA A 41 7.91 -2.20 -0.62
N ASN A 42 9.12 -1.66 -0.53
CA ASN A 42 9.45 -0.69 0.50
C ASN A 42 8.71 0.61 0.22
N GLN A 43 8.47 1.40 1.27
CA GLN A 43 7.72 2.63 1.17
C GLN A 43 8.36 3.74 1.98
N ASN A 44 8.35 4.95 1.43
CA ASN A 44 8.78 6.14 2.15
C ASN A 44 7.87 7.31 1.80
N LEU A 45 7.64 8.18 2.77
CA LEU A 45 6.81 9.36 2.59
C LEU A 45 7.67 10.62 2.56
N TYR A 46 7.52 11.43 1.52
CA TYR A 46 8.27 12.67 1.34
C TYR A 46 7.36 13.89 1.31
N LYS A 47 7.92 15.06 1.65
CA LYS A 47 7.22 16.36 1.57
C LYS A 47 7.45 17.08 0.24
N ASP A 48 8.39 16.60 -0.57
CA ASP A 48 8.74 17.12 -1.90
C ASP A 48 8.68 16.02 -2.96
N ALA A 49 8.35 16.42 -4.19
CA ALA A 49 8.18 15.51 -5.32
C ALA A 49 9.48 14.78 -5.71
N GLU A 50 10.62 15.44 -5.53
CA GLU A 50 11.95 14.88 -5.80
C GLU A 50 12.34 13.77 -4.80
N CYS A 51 11.52 13.57 -3.75
CA CYS A 51 11.76 12.59 -2.70
C CYS A 51 13.12 12.73 -2.03
N THR A 52 13.52 13.99 -1.75
CA THR A 52 14.80 14.31 -1.11
C THR A 52 14.66 14.54 0.39
N ASN A 53 13.47 14.93 0.86
CA ASN A 53 13.23 15.20 2.28
C ASN A 53 12.05 14.35 2.80
N PRO A 54 12.31 13.41 3.72
CA PRO A 54 11.25 12.66 4.38
C PRO A 54 10.22 13.58 5.05
N SER A 55 8.97 13.14 5.02
CA SER A 55 7.84 13.74 5.71
C SER A 55 7.86 13.37 7.19
N MET A 56 7.18 14.17 8.02
CA MET A 56 6.93 13.80 9.42
C MET A 56 6.17 12.48 9.57
N GLY A 57 5.36 12.11 8.57
CA GLY A 57 4.64 10.83 8.52
C GLY A 57 5.46 9.66 7.98
N ASP A 58 6.70 9.86 7.51
CA ASP A 58 7.56 8.78 6.98
C ASP A 58 7.85 7.72 8.04
N ALA A 59 8.03 8.16 9.29
CA ALA A 59 8.29 7.27 10.41
C ALA A 59 7.13 6.31 10.71
N ALA A 60 5.97 6.44 10.05
CA ALA A 60 4.85 5.51 10.18
C ALA A 60 4.87 4.41 9.12
N VAL A 61 5.71 4.53 8.10
CA VAL A 61 5.69 3.66 6.91
C VAL A 61 7.05 3.08 6.56
N ASN A 62 8.15 3.72 6.97
CA ASN A 62 9.49 3.45 6.44
C ASN A 62 10.13 2.12 6.81
N ASP A 63 9.64 1.43 7.82
CA ASP A 63 10.02 0.06 8.21
C ASP A 63 8.92 -0.98 7.92
N MET A 64 7.85 -0.55 7.25
CA MET A 64 6.72 -1.37 6.81
C MET A 64 6.82 -1.61 5.29
N TRP A 65 5.98 -2.50 4.77
CA TRP A 65 5.89 -2.78 3.34
C TRP A 65 4.56 -2.30 2.74
N ALA A 66 4.50 -2.24 1.42
CA ALA A 66 3.26 -2.12 0.66
C ALA A 66 3.03 -3.40 -0.15
N ASP A 67 1.79 -3.86 -0.22
CA ASP A 67 1.39 -4.93 -1.14
C ASP A 67 0.78 -4.32 -2.39
N ILE A 68 1.22 -4.79 -3.56
CA ILE A 68 0.69 -4.38 -4.86
C ILE A 68 0.13 -5.62 -5.55
N THR A 69 -1.09 -5.57 -6.03
CA THR A 69 -1.67 -6.63 -6.87
C THR A 69 -2.10 -6.05 -8.20
N ILE A 70 -1.46 -6.49 -9.28
CA ILE A 70 -1.76 -6.08 -10.66
C ILE A 70 -2.61 -7.17 -11.31
N ASN A 71 -3.81 -6.80 -11.73
CA ASN A 71 -4.74 -7.67 -12.42
C ASN A 71 -4.47 -7.65 -13.93
N ALA A 72 -4.83 -8.75 -14.61
CA ALA A 72 -4.69 -8.88 -16.06
C ALA A 72 -5.51 -7.85 -16.88
N ASN A 73 -6.46 -7.15 -16.24
CA ASN A 73 -7.26 -6.09 -16.86
C ASN A 73 -6.61 -4.69 -16.81
N GLY A 74 -5.35 -4.59 -16.37
CA GLY A 74 -4.63 -3.32 -16.25
C GLY A 74 -5.02 -2.49 -15.02
N LYS A 75 -5.73 -3.08 -14.04
CA LYS A 75 -6.06 -2.46 -12.76
C LYS A 75 -5.20 -3.01 -11.64
N ALA A 76 -4.85 -2.14 -10.70
CA ALA A 76 -4.04 -2.49 -9.55
C ALA A 76 -4.75 -2.22 -8.22
N THR A 77 -4.38 -2.99 -7.21
CA THR A 77 -4.70 -2.74 -5.80
C THR A 77 -3.40 -2.45 -5.07
N LEU A 78 -3.39 -1.38 -4.27
CA LEU A 78 -2.31 -1.02 -3.37
C LEU A 78 -2.80 -1.14 -1.93
N VAL A 79 -2.05 -1.88 -1.12
CA VAL A 79 -2.20 -1.91 0.34
C VAL A 79 -0.97 -1.24 0.95
N VAL A 80 -1.18 -0.13 1.66
CA VAL A 80 -0.12 0.61 2.34
C VAL A 80 -0.18 0.25 3.81
N HIS A 81 0.82 -0.48 4.32
CA HIS A 81 0.90 -0.82 5.75
C HIS A 81 1.62 0.27 6.51
N THR A 82 1.14 0.58 7.71
CA THR A 82 1.65 1.67 8.54
C THR A 82 1.56 1.26 10.00
N HIS A 83 2.34 1.88 10.87
CA HIS A 83 2.31 1.61 12.31
C HIS A 83 2.15 2.88 13.13
N GLU A 84 1.94 2.72 14.43
CA GLU A 84 1.95 3.84 15.37
C GLU A 84 3.32 4.54 15.44
N ILE A 85 3.28 5.87 15.40
CA ILE A 85 4.45 6.73 15.60
C ILE A 85 4.38 7.42 16.95
N LYS A 86 5.56 7.75 17.51
CA LYS A 86 5.67 8.58 18.72
C LYS A 86 6.29 9.92 18.37
N TYR A 87 5.57 11.00 18.65
CA TYR A 87 6.07 12.36 18.46
C TYR A 87 5.90 13.16 19.75
N LEU A 88 7.01 13.66 20.30
CA LEU A 88 7.05 14.42 21.55
C LEU A 88 6.32 13.71 22.72
N GLY A 89 6.41 12.39 22.79
CA GLY A 89 5.77 11.57 23.83
C GLY A 89 4.28 11.28 23.60
N LEU A 90 3.69 11.78 22.51
CA LEU A 90 2.33 11.46 22.10
C LEU A 90 2.34 10.35 21.04
N THR A 91 1.47 9.37 21.22
CA THR A 91 1.22 8.36 20.18
C THR A 91 0.37 8.96 19.07
N GLY A 92 0.71 8.64 17.83
CA GLY A 92 -0.02 9.02 16.64
C GLY A 92 0.05 7.96 15.56
N HIS A 93 -0.69 8.18 14.48
CA HIS A 93 -0.74 7.28 13.32
C HIS A 93 -1.21 8.06 12.08
N LEU A 94 -1.06 7.47 10.89
CA LEU A 94 -1.74 7.95 9.70
C LEU A 94 -3.22 7.58 9.80
N GLY A 95 -4.12 8.57 9.86
CA GLY A 95 -5.56 8.31 9.99
C GLY A 95 -6.37 8.59 8.73
N LYS A 96 -5.77 9.23 7.71
CA LYS A 96 -6.41 9.37 6.39
C LYS A 96 -5.37 9.46 5.29
N MET A 97 -5.62 8.79 4.18
CA MET A 97 -4.80 8.86 2.98
C MET A 97 -5.70 9.10 1.76
N GLU A 98 -5.32 10.05 0.91
CA GLU A 98 -6.02 10.37 -0.35
C GLU A 98 -5.06 10.19 -1.52
N ILE A 99 -5.37 9.25 -2.41
CA ILE A 99 -4.62 8.98 -3.64
C ILE A 99 -5.59 9.10 -4.82
N ASN A 100 -5.19 9.80 -5.88
CA ASN A 100 -6.02 10.05 -7.07
C ASN A 100 -7.44 10.57 -6.74
N GLY A 101 -7.57 11.41 -5.71
CA GLY A 101 -8.86 11.98 -5.26
C GLY A 101 -9.75 11.01 -4.48
N THR A 102 -9.32 9.77 -4.27
CA THR A 102 -10.02 8.79 -3.42
C THR A 102 -9.43 8.83 -2.03
N ALA A 103 -10.23 9.17 -1.03
CA ALA A 103 -9.82 9.16 0.37
C ALA A 103 -10.17 7.84 1.06
N LYS A 104 -9.28 7.36 1.92
CA LYS A 104 -9.43 6.16 2.74
C LYS A 104 -9.01 6.45 4.18
N GLU A 105 -9.69 5.81 5.11
CA GLU A 105 -9.30 5.68 6.52
C GLU A 105 -8.63 4.31 6.71
N PRO A 106 -7.68 4.18 7.66
CA PRO A 106 -6.99 2.92 7.87
C PRO A 106 -7.92 1.89 8.50
N VAL A 107 -7.68 0.62 8.17
CA VAL A 107 -8.16 -0.49 8.97
C VAL A 107 -7.10 -0.78 10.03
N LYS A 108 -7.52 -0.88 11.29
CA LYS A 108 -6.65 -1.24 12.41
C LYS A 108 -6.35 -2.74 12.39
N ASP A 109 -5.08 -3.10 12.42
CA ASP A 109 -4.61 -4.47 12.60
C ASP A 109 -3.77 -4.54 13.87
N SER A 110 -4.28 -5.20 14.91
CA SER A 110 -3.63 -5.20 16.23
C SER A 110 -3.20 -6.61 16.61
N SER A 111 -1.90 -6.78 16.82
CA SER A 111 -1.32 -8.01 17.33
C SER A 111 -0.60 -7.72 18.65
N GLY A 112 -1.27 -8.01 19.76
CA GLY A 112 -0.75 -7.72 21.10
C GLY A 112 -0.67 -6.22 21.40
N ASP A 113 0.51 -5.76 21.82
CA ASP A 113 0.75 -4.36 22.19
C ASP A 113 1.18 -3.47 21.01
N VAL A 114 1.39 -4.07 19.83
CA VAL A 114 1.69 -3.35 18.59
C VAL A 114 0.40 -3.11 17.83
N VAL A 115 0.19 -1.85 17.46
CA VAL A 115 -0.95 -1.42 16.66
C VAL A 115 -0.45 -1.01 15.30
N ASP A 116 -0.79 -1.82 14.31
CA ASP A 116 -0.58 -1.53 12.90
C ASP A 116 -1.90 -1.12 12.25
N TYR A 117 -1.76 -0.59 11.06
CA TYR A 117 -2.84 -0.04 10.27
C TYR A 117 -2.54 -0.28 8.80
N TYR A 118 -3.57 -0.44 7.99
CA TYR A 118 -3.38 -0.50 6.54
C TYR A 118 -4.47 0.26 5.79
N PHE A 119 -4.08 0.80 4.63
CA PHE A 119 -4.98 1.47 3.70
C PHE A 119 -5.08 0.66 2.42
N THR A 120 -6.30 0.43 1.92
CA THR A 120 -6.51 -0.28 0.65
C THR A 120 -7.09 0.64 -0.41
N PHE A 121 -6.37 0.76 -1.53
CA PHE A 121 -6.79 1.46 -2.73
C PHE A 121 -6.95 0.46 -3.87
N THR A 122 -8.17 0.34 -4.39
CA THR A 122 -8.49 -0.53 -5.53
C THR A 122 -8.66 0.29 -6.80
N ASP A 123 -8.73 -0.40 -7.94
CA ASP A 123 -9.05 0.18 -9.24
C ASP A 123 -8.06 1.25 -9.74
N LEU A 124 -6.85 1.24 -9.18
CA LEU A 124 -5.75 2.09 -9.63
C LEU A 124 -5.28 1.67 -11.02
N ASP A 125 -4.70 2.60 -11.76
CA ASP A 125 -4.07 2.28 -13.04
C ASP A 125 -2.76 1.52 -12.79
N ALA A 126 -2.60 0.34 -13.39
CA ALA A 126 -1.41 -0.48 -13.21
C ALA A 126 -0.12 0.22 -13.66
N SER A 127 -0.20 1.16 -14.61
CA SER A 127 0.95 1.95 -15.08
C SER A 127 1.54 2.87 -14.01
N MET A 128 0.83 3.08 -12.89
CA MET A 128 1.37 3.82 -11.75
C MET A 128 2.50 3.08 -11.04
N PHE A 129 2.59 1.75 -11.22
CA PHE A 129 3.52 0.90 -10.47
C PHE A 129 4.67 0.46 -11.36
N TYR A 130 5.86 0.93 -10.99
CA TYR A 130 7.15 0.59 -11.56
C TYR A 130 8.21 0.85 -10.49
N GLU A 131 9.41 0.28 -10.65
CA GLU A 131 10.47 0.46 -9.66
C GLU A 131 10.79 1.93 -9.43
N GLY A 132 10.71 2.38 -8.17
CA GLY A 132 10.96 3.77 -7.80
C GLY A 132 9.79 4.73 -8.05
N CYS A 133 8.59 4.24 -8.37
CA CYS A 133 7.43 5.09 -8.62
C CYS A 133 7.09 5.98 -7.42
N VAL A 134 6.58 7.18 -7.72
CA VAL A 134 6.18 8.18 -6.71
C VAL A 134 4.69 8.47 -6.88
N ILE A 135 3.92 8.12 -5.86
CA ILE A 135 2.48 8.34 -5.79
C ILE A 135 2.22 9.63 -5.02
N THR A 136 1.67 10.63 -5.70
CA THR A 136 1.26 11.89 -5.07
C THR A 136 -0.07 11.71 -4.34
N GLY A 137 -0.15 12.19 -3.10
CA GLY A 137 -1.38 12.10 -2.31
C GLY A 137 -1.48 13.13 -1.19
N LYS A 138 -2.59 13.11 -0.45
CA LYS A 138 -2.70 13.83 0.83
C LYS A 138 -2.71 12.84 1.97
N PHE A 139 -1.91 13.14 2.99
CA PHE A 139 -1.68 12.27 4.13
C PHE A 139 -2.04 13.04 5.39
N THR A 140 -2.88 12.46 6.22
CA THR A 140 -3.34 13.06 7.48
C THR A 140 -2.83 12.23 8.63
N THR A 141 -1.99 12.83 9.47
CA THR A 141 -1.52 12.24 10.71
C THR A 141 -2.39 12.70 11.87
N TYR A 142 -2.68 11.79 12.79
CA TYR A 142 -3.31 12.08 14.06
C TYR A 142 -2.27 11.87 15.14
N VAL A 143 -1.85 12.95 15.81
CA VAL A 143 -0.97 12.88 16.98
C VAL A 143 -1.73 13.50 18.15
N GLY A 144 -2.13 12.68 19.12
CA GLY A 144 -3.07 13.11 20.15
C GLY A 144 -4.44 13.51 19.57
N ILE A 145 -4.94 14.71 19.92
CA ILE A 145 -6.28 15.18 19.53
C ILE A 145 -6.32 16.08 18.28
N MET A 146 -5.16 16.46 17.72
CA MET A 146 -5.10 17.40 16.60
C MET A 146 -4.71 16.67 15.31
N PRO A 147 -5.63 16.55 14.32
CA PRO A 147 -5.27 16.08 13.00
C PRO A 147 -4.42 17.13 12.26
N MET A 148 -3.36 16.68 11.58
CA MET A 148 -2.58 17.50 10.67
C MET A 148 -2.60 16.84 9.29
N SER A 149 -3.04 17.57 8.27
CA SER A 149 -3.11 17.09 6.88
C SER A 149 -2.16 17.88 6.00
N ALA A 150 -1.39 17.17 5.18
CA ALA A 150 -0.49 17.76 4.21
C ALA A 150 -0.46 16.94 2.92
N THR A 151 -0.16 17.59 1.80
CA THR A 151 0.23 16.89 0.58
C THR A 151 1.59 16.21 0.81
N GLY A 152 1.73 14.98 0.34
CA GLY A 152 2.96 14.21 0.41
C GLY A 152 3.15 13.34 -0.83
N TYR A 153 4.28 12.64 -0.85
CA TYR A 153 4.71 11.82 -1.97
C TYR A 153 5.14 10.46 -1.42
N LEU A 154 4.34 9.42 -1.70
CA LEU A 154 4.64 8.05 -1.32
C LEU A 154 5.52 7.43 -2.40
N LYS A 155 6.78 7.17 -2.08
CA LYS A 155 7.72 6.51 -2.97
C LYS A 155 7.73 5.02 -2.67
N LEU A 156 7.63 4.18 -3.70
CA LEU A 156 7.75 2.73 -3.61
C LEU A 156 9.05 2.27 -4.27
N THR A 157 9.83 1.44 -3.58
CA THR A 157 11.13 0.94 -4.06
C THR A 157 11.32 -0.52 -3.71
N GLY A 158 12.23 -1.22 -4.42
CA GLY A 158 12.49 -2.63 -4.20
C GLY A 158 11.24 -3.48 -4.46
N ILE A 159 10.55 -3.21 -5.57
CA ILE A 159 9.35 -3.95 -5.96
C ILE A 159 9.74 -5.35 -6.42
N GLU A 160 9.30 -6.38 -5.69
CA GLU A 160 9.61 -7.80 -5.95
C GLU A 160 8.38 -8.72 -5.85
#